data_AF-A0A525W7A0-F1
#
_entry.id   AF-A0A525W7A0-F1
#
_cell.length_a   1.000
_cell.length_b   1.000
_cell.length_c   1.000
_cell.angle_alpha   90.00
_cell.angle_beta   90.00
_cell.angle_gamma   90.00
#
_symmetry.space_group_name_H-M   'P 1'
#
loop_
_entity.id
_entity.type
_entity.pdbx_description
1 polymer ?
#
loop_
_entity_poly.entity_id
_entity_poly.type
_entity_poly.pdbx_seq_one_letter_code
_entity_poly.pdbx_strand_id
1 'polypeptide(L)' 'MTQVRWSLTAGNDLQDIEDFIARDSVLHAITFVDRVVESAETLLKTPRIGRIVPEFSHPDLREVLFRA' A
#
# COMPACT_ATOMS: atom_id res chain seq x y z
N MET A 1 8.63 18.61 -6.20
CA MET A 1 7.43 17.77 -6.46
C MET A 1 7.46 16.62 -5.48
N THR A 2 6.34 16.28 -4.86
CA THR A 2 6.24 15.11 -3.97
C THR A 2 6.21 13.85 -4.83
N GLN A 3 6.90 12.79 -4.41
CA GLN A 3 6.94 11.51 -5.13
C GLN A 3 6.75 10.36 -4.12
N VAL A 4 5.94 9.38 -4.51
CA VAL A 4 5.84 8.09 -3.79
C VAL A 4 6.95 7.18 -4.31
N ARG A 5 7.73 6.61 -3.39
CA ARG A 5 8.78 5.63 -3.71
C ARG A 5 8.52 4.37 -2.91
N TRP A 6 8.53 3.24 -3.60
CA TRP A 6 8.38 1.92 -3.00
C TRP A 6 9.75 1.34 -2.70
N SER A 7 9.88 0.65 -1.57
CA SER A 7 11.04 -0.20 -1.31
C SER A 7 10.95 -1.45 -2.17
N LEU A 8 12.08 -2.13 -2.38
CA LEU A 8 12.08 -3.43 -3.05
C LEU A 8 11.20 -4.45 -2.31
N THR A 9 11.26 -4.44 -0.97
CA THR A 9 10.40 -5.27 -0.11
C THR A 9 8.94 -5.03 -0.39
N ALA A 10 8.49 -3.77 -0.42
CA ALA A 10 7.09 -3.47 -0.66
C ALA A 10 6.62 -3.86 -2.07
N GLY A 11 7.51 -3.78 -3.07
CA GLY A 11 7.23 -4.29 -4.42
C GLY A 11 7.04 -5.81 -4.44
N ASN A 12 7.91 -6.56 -3.75
CA ASN A 12 7.77 -8.01 -3.63
C ASN A 12 6.51 -8.40 -2.84
N ASP A 13 6.19 -7.67 -1.77
CA ASP A 13 5.00 -7.92 -0.97
C ASP A 13 3.72 -7.76 -1.83
N LEU A 14 3.67 -6.76 -2.72
CA LEU A 14 2.56 -6.59 -3.66
C LEU A 14 2.45 -7.76 -4.64
N GLN A 15 3.58 -8.26 -5.15
CA GLN A 15 3.60 -9.43 -6.03
C GLN A 15 3.12 -10.69 -5.30
N ASP A 16 3.58 -10.92 -4.08
CA ASP A 16 3.17 -12.09 -3.27
C ASP A 16 1.66 -12.07 -2.98
N ILE A 17 1.09 -10.88 -2.74
CA ILE A 17 -0.36 -10.69 -2.57
C ILE A 17 -1.11 -10.97 -3.88
N GLU A 18 -0.63 -10.43 -5.01
CA GLU A 18 -1.21 -10.68 -6.33
C GLU A 18 -1.22 -12.18 -6.65
N ASP A 19 -0.08 -12.84 -6.51
CA ASP A 19 0.13 -14.25 -6.78
C ASP A 19 -0.74 -15.14 -5.88
N PHE A 20 -1.01 -14.70 -4.65
CA PHE A 20 -1.91 -15.42 -3.74
C PHE A 20 -3.36 -15.32 -4.20
N ILE A 21 -3.86 -14.12 -4.48
CA ILE A 21 -5.26 -13.89 -4.88
C ILE A 21 -5.53 -14.48 -6.28
N ALA A 22 -4.54 -14.42 -7.18
CA ALA A 22 -4.66 -14.90 -8.55
C ALA A 22 -4.95 -16.41 -8.66
N ARG A 23 -4.64 -17.18 -7.60
CA ARG A 23 -4.98 -18.61 -7.49
C ARG A 23 -6.48 -18.85 -7.59
N ASP A 24 -7.28 -17.90 -7.08
CA ASP A 24 -8.74 -17.96 -7.10
C ASP A 24 -9.30 -17.11 -8.26
N SER A 25 -8.75 -15.91 -8.46
CA SER A 25 -9.20 -15.01 -9.52
C SER A 25 -8.16 -13.96 -9.89
N VAL A 26 -7.58 -14.10 -11.09
CA VAL A 26 -6.62 -13.15 -11.67
C VAL A 26 -7.20 -11.72 -11.73
N LEU A 27 -8.47 -11.58 -12.13
CA LEU A 27 -9.10 -10.26 -12.22
C LEU A 27 -9.22 -9.58 -10.84
N HIS A 28 -9.52 -10.35 -9.78
CA HIS A 28 -9.55 -9.80 -8.43
C HIS A 28 -8.15 -9.45 -7.94
N ALA A 29 -7.13 -10.23 -8.28
CA ALA A 29 -5.74 -9.93 -7.92
C ALA A 29 -5.30 -8.57 -8.48
N ILE A 30 -5.50 -8.35 -9.78
CA ILE A 30 -5.22 -7.08 -10.46
C ILE A 30 -5.98 -5.94 -9.78
N THR A 31 -7.30 -6.09 -9.63
CA THR A 31 -8.15 -5.04 -9.03
C THR A 31 -7.72 -4.72 -7.59
N PHE A 32 -7.29 -5.73 -6.83
CA PHE A 32 -6.84 -5.53 -5.46
C PHE A 32 -5.54 -4.73 -5.41
N VAL A 33 -4.53 -5.11 -6.21
CA VAL A 33 -3.24 -4.41 -6.28
C VAL A 33 -3.42 -2.98 -6.78
N ASP A 34 -4.21 -2.76 -7.83
CA ASP A 34 -4.50 -1.42 -8.35
C ASP A 34 -5.06 -0.50 -7.26
N ARG A 35 -6.01 -0.99 -6.46
CA ARG A 35 -6.58 -0.21 -5.36
C ARG A 35 -5.57 0.10 -4.25
N VAL A 36 -4.63 -0.80 -3.97
CA VAL A 36 -3.55 -0.53 -3.01
C VAL A 36 -2.62 0.56 -3.54
N VAL A 37 -2.25 0.49 -4.83
CA VAL A 37 -1.42 1.51 -5.49
C VAL A 37 -2.14 2.87 -5.50
N GLU A 38 -3.41 2.92 -5.91
CA GLU A 38 -4.22 4.13 -5.89
C GLU A 38 -4.32 4.73 -4.47
N SER A 39 -4.47 3.88 -3.44
CA SER A 39 -4.47 4.34 -2.06
C SER A 39 -3.15 5.01 -1.68
N ALA A 40 -2.01 4.46 -2.09
CA ALA A 40 -0.70 5.05 -1.86
C ALA A 40 -0.49 6.36 -2.65
N GLU A 41 -1.05 6.49 -3.85
CA GLU A 41 -0.96 7.73 -4.64
C GLU A 41 -1.63 8.93 -3.95
N THR A 42 -2.61 8.70 -3.07
CA THR A 42 -3.21 9.78 -2.24
C THR A 42 -2.16 10.49 -1.38
N LEU A 43 -1.06 9.81 -1.03
CA LEU A 43 0.05 10.38 -0.24
C LEU A 43 0.78 11.51 -0.96
N LEU A 44 0.69 11.60 -2.28
CA LEU A 44 1.23 12.73 -3.04
C LEU A 44 0.60 14.06 -2.60
N LYS A 45 -0.68 14.03 -2.22
CA LYS A 45 -1.46 15.19 -1.77
C LYS A 45 -1.48 15.31 -0.25
N THR A 46 -1.65 14.19 0.44
CA THR A 46 -1.81 14.15 1.91
C THR A 46 -0.84 13.14 2.54
N PRO A 47 0.47 13.43 2.61
CA PRO A 47 1.49 12.48 3.07
C PRO A 47 1.35 12.07 4.55
N ARG A 48 0.54 12.81 5.33
CA ARG A 48 0.28 12.55 6.76
C ARG A 48 -1.11 11.97 7.03
N ILE A 49 -1.83 11.47 6.01
CA ILE A 49 -3.18 10.90 6.17
C ILE A 49 -3.22 9.66 7.06
N GLY A 50 -2.14 8.87 7.07
CA GLY A 50 -2.01 7.70 7.94
C GLY A 50 -1.81 8.09 9.41
N ARG A 51 -2.23 7.22 10.33
CA ARG A 51 -1.96 7.39 11.76
C ARG A 51 -0.51 7.01 12.07
N ILE A 52 0.03 7.56 13.15
CA ILE A 52 1.33 7.10 13.68
C ILE A 52 1.18 5.64 14.09
N VAL A 53 2.15 4.80 13.73
CA VAL A 53 2.14 3.38 14.09
C VAL A 53 2.20 3.26 15.63
N PRO A 54 1.16 2.71 16.28
CA PRO A 54 1.05 2.70 17.75
C PRO A 54 2.25 2.07 18.45
N GLU A 55 2.81 1.01 17.88
CA GLU A 55 3.89 0.19 18.42
C GLU A 55 5.22 0.96 18.49
N PHE A 56 5.44 1.92 17.59
CA PHE A 56 6.70 2.67 17.50
C PHE A 56 6.58 4.11 17.98
N SER A 57 5.37 4.69 17.99
CA SER A 57 5.14 6.09 18.34
C SER A 57 6.03 7.09 17.58
N HIS A 58 6.46 6.75 16.37
CA HIS A 58 7.40 7.54 15.56
C HIS A 58 6.64 8.39 14.51
N PRO A 59 6.71 9.73 14.53
CA PRO A 59 5.87 10.60 13.69
C PRO A 59 6.01 10.40 12.17
N ASP A 60 7.18 9.93 11.73
CA ASP A 60 7.50 9.66 10.32
C ASP A 60 7.14 8.24 9.88
N LEU A 61 6.82 7.35 10.82
CA LEU A 61 6.33 6.01 10.52
C LEU A 61 4.81 5.99 10.66
N ARG A 62 4.13 5.79 9.55
CA ARG A 62 2.67 5.88 9.47
C ARG A 62 2.07 4.67 8.80
N GLU A 63 0.89 4.30 9.26
CA GLU A 63 0.08 3.26 8.65
C GLU A 63 -1.24 3.83 8.12
N VAL A 64 -1.63 3.34 6.95
CA VAL A 64 -2.92 3.59 6.32
C VAL A 64 -3.66 2.27 6.31
N LEU A 65 -4.81 2.22 6.98
CA LEU A 65 -5.63 1.01 7.00
C LEU A 65 -6.37 0.90 5.66
N PHE A 66 -5.90 -0.02 4.82
CA PHE A 66 -6.55 -0.34 3.55
C PHE A 66 -7.74 -1.27 3.78
N ARG A 67 -8.85 -1.01 3.09
CA ARG A 67 -10.03 -1.88 3.07
C ARG A 67 -10.39 -2.19 1.63
N ALA A 68 -10.33 -3.48 1.29
CA ALA A 68 -10.83 -4.02 0.04
C ALA A 68 -12.36 -4.11 0.06
#